data_AF-A0A849DYR8-F1
#
_entry.id   AF-A0A849DYR8-F1
#
_cell.length_a   1.000
_cell.length_b   1.000
_cell.length_c   1.000
_cell.angle_alpha   90.00
_cell.angle_beta   90.00
_cell.angle_gamma   90.00
#
_symmetry.space_group_name_H-M   'P 1'
#
loop_
_entity.id
_entity.type
_entity.pdbx_description
1 polymer ?
#
loop_
_entity_poly.entity_id
_entity_poly.type
_entity_poly.pdbx_seq_one_letter_code
_entity_poly.pdbx_strand_id
1 'polypeptide(L)'
;TMPPPKQPDVDEFGMPVIKKKIDRFRGEANRQMAKEKLLAAGSKAAFPLIAALEDRNDLIAGNAAGILGEMGDKRALNPLMRVLGQKIKAGEQLSNSPFYNALQSMDDPKAESLLLKVRPNPDRAMRVFERQYAGVRAISAENRDTSNDYNEPTTFRLGYRDNGHAGEMIIIFVKDEQGDWKPAPPLPDQLPK
;
A
#
# COMPACT_ATOMS: atom_id res chain seq x y z
N THR A 1 -40.75 20.47 39.01
CA THR A 1 -39.92 21.12 37.98
C THR A 1 -40.28 20.51 36.64
N MET A 2 -40.70 21.31 35.66
CA MET A 2 -41.01 20.81 34.32
C MET A 2 -39.72 20.47 33.57
N PRO A 3 -39.69 19.41 32.74
CA PRO A 3 -38.54 19.12 31.88
C PRO A 3 -38.37 20.26 30.86
N PRO A 4 -37.13 20.56 30.42
CA PRO A 4 -36.90 21.60 29.42
C PRO A 4 -37.63 21.27 28.11
N PRO A 5 -38.12 22.28 27.37
CA PRO A 5 -38.82 22.07 26.12
C PRO A 5 -37.90 21.38 25.11
N LYS A 6 -38.42 20.34 24.44
CA LYS A 6 -37.73 19.68 23.32
C LYS A 6 -37.53 20.71 22.21
N GLN A 7 -36.28 21.08 21.95
CA GLN A 7 -35.96 21.95 20.80
C GLN A 7 -36.34 21.21 19.50
N PRO A 8 -37.04 21.87 18.56
CA PRO A 8 -37.41 21.25 17.29
C PRO A 8 -36.16 21.04 16.40
N ASP A 9 -36.00 19.83 15.87
CA ASP A 9 -34.91 19.42 14.96
C ASP A 9 -35.07 20.01 13.55
N VAL A 10 -35.17 21.34 13.41
CA VAL A 10 -35.25 22.04 12.12
C VAL A 10 -34.26 23.20 12.05
N ASP A 11 -33.74 23.49 10.85
CA ASP A 11 -32.88 24.65 10.62
C ASP A 11 -33.69 25.96 10.51
N GLU A 12 -32.99 27.08 10.27
CA GLU A 12 -33.59 28.42 10.14
C GLU A 12 -34.64 28.52 9.02
N PHE A 13 -34.68 27.54 8.11
CA PHE A 13 -35.63 27.45 6.99
C PHE A 13 -36.74 26.42 7.23
N GLY A 14 -36.85 25.85 8.44
CA GLY A 14 -37.88 24.87 8.79
C GLY A 14 -37.68 23.49 8.17
N MET A 15 -36.49 23.21 7.63
CA MET A 15 -36.17 21.88 7.11
C MET A 15 -35.63 20.98 8.23
N PRO A 16 -36.05 19.70 8.28
CA PRO A 16 -35.57 18.78 9.30
C PRO A 16 -34.06 18.61 9.22
N VAL A 17 -33.35 18.91 10.31
CA VAL A 17 -31.90 18.72 10.39
C VAL A 17 -31.63 17.22 10.49
N ILE A 18 -31.24 16.61 9.37
CA ILE A 18 -30.79 15.21 9.32
C ILE A 18 -29.41 15.11 9.98
N LYS A 19 -29.35 15.17 11.31
CA LYS A 19 -28.12 14.92 12.08
C LYS A 19 -27.76 13.42 12.02
N LYS A 20 -26.60 13.12 11.43
CA LYS A 20 -25.66 12.08 11.89
C LYS A 20 -26.01 10.58 11.70
N LYS A 21 -26.48 10.15 10.51
CA LYS A 21 -26.38 8.71 10.12
C LYS A 21 -25.16 8.39 9.24
N ILE A 22 -24.74 9.33 8.39
CA ILE A 22 -23.60 9.15 7.46
C ILE A 22 -22.26 9.08 8.20
N ASP A 23 -22.09 9.84 9.29
CA ASP A 23 -20.83 9.85 10.05
C ASP A 23 -20.60 8.60 10.90
N ARG A 24 -21.65 7.83 11.24
CA ARG A 24 -21.50 6.60 12.02
C ARG A 24 -20.74 5.52 11.25
N PHE A 25 -20.68 5.60 9.92
CA PHE A 25 -19.96 4.66 9.05
C PHE A 25 -18.50 5.05 8.75
N ARG A 26 -18.04 6.23 9.21
CA ARG A 26 -16.68 6.73 8.92
C ARG A 26 -15.61 6.29 9.92
N GLY A 27 -15.94 5.46 10.91
CA GLY A 27 -14.97 4.93 11.87
C GLY A 27 -14.01 3.91 11.25
N GLU A 28 -12.77 3.86 11.74
CA GLU A 28 -11.76 2.84 11.39
C GLU A 28 -12.30 1.41 11.59
N ALA A 29 -13.00 1.17 12.70
CA ALA A 29 -13.63 -0.11 13.00
C ALA A 29 -14.64 -0.57 11.93
N ASN A 30 -15.39 0.36 11.33
CA ASN A 30 -16.35 0.03 10.28
C ASN A 30 -15.67 -0.23 8.94
N ARG A 31 -14.56 0.47 8.65
CA ARG A 31 -13.73 0.16 7.47
C ARG A 31 -13.11 -1.22 7.59
N GLN A 32 -12.62 -1.58 8.77
CA GLN A 32 -12.03 -2.89 9.03
C GLN A 32 -13.07 -4.00 8.89
N MET A 33 -14.26 -3.84 9.48
CA MET A 33 -15.35 -4.82 9.33
C MET A 33 -15.82 -4.94 7.87
N ALA A 34 -15.90 -3.83 7.12
CA ALA A 34 -16.24 -3.86 5.70
C ALA A 34 -15.19 -4.62 4.89
N LYS A 35 -13.90 -4.36 5.17
CA LYS A 35 -12.77 -5.08 4.58
C LYS A 35 -12.85 -6.58 4.85
N GLU A 36 -13.05 -7.01 6.09
CA GLU A 36 -13.18 -8.43 6.46
C GLU A 36 -14.33 -9.12 5.71
N LYS A 37 -15.48 -8.46 5.61
CA LYS A 37 -16.61 -8.98 4.84
C LYS A 37 -16.32 -9.11 3.35
N LEU A 38 -15.59 -8.15 2.77
CA LEU A 38 -15.20 -8.17 1.37
C LEU A 38 -14.17 -9.28 1.09
N LEU A 39 -13.20 -9.46 1.99
CA LEU A 39 -12.26 -10.58 1.93
C LEU A 39 -12.98 -11.93 2.03
N ALA A 40 -13.95 -12.06 2.95
CA ALA A 40 -14.76 -13.26 3.09
C ALA A 40 -15.66 -13.54 1.88
N ALA A 41 -16.11 -12.50 1.16
CA ALA A 41 -16.85 -12.66 -0.09
C ALA A 41 -15.97 -13.16 -1.25
N GLY A 42 -14.64 -13.08 -1.11
CA GLY A 42 -13.65 -13.65 -2.01
C GLY A 42 -13.82 -13.16 -3.45
N SER A 43 -13.75 -14.08 -4.41
CA SER A 43 -13.75 -13.79 -5.85
C SER A 43 -14.97 -12.98 -6.34
N LYS A 44 -16.08 -12.98 -5.60
CA LYS A 44 -17.29 -12.19 -5.91
C LYS A 44 -17.10 -10.69 -5.65
N ALA A 45 -16.22 -10.31 -4.73
CA ALA A 45 -15.92 -8.92 -4.43
C ALA A 45 -14.93 -8.30 -5.42
N ALA A 46 -14.20 -9.11 -6.20
CA ALA A 46 -13.12 -8.64 -7.08
C ALA A 46 -13.59 -7.62 -8.12
N PHE A 47 -14.71 -7.87 -8.84
CA PHE A 47 -15.18 -6.95 -9.87
C PHE A 47 -15.66 -5.60 -9.31
N PRO A 48 -16.49 -5.54 -8.26
CA PRO A 48 -16.81 -4.27 -7.61
C PRO A 48 -15.58 -3.50 -7.11
N LEU A 49 -14.59 -4.20 -6.54
CA LEU A 49 -13.35 -3.57 -6.07
C LEU A 49 -12.50 -3.05 -7.23
N ILE A 50 -12.42 -3.79 -8.34
CA ILE A 50 -11.73 -3.33 -9.56
C ILE A 50 -12.39 -2.06 -10.10
N ALA A 51 -13.72 -1.97 -10.10
CA ALA A 51 -14.42 -0.76 -10.49
C ALA A 51 -14.12 0.41 -9.52
N ALA A 52 -14.05 0.13 -8.22
CA ALA A 52 -13.74 1.13 -7.19
C ALA A 52 -12.31 1.70 -7.27
N LEU A 53 -11.39 1.06 -7.99
CA LEU A 53 -10.05 1.62 -8.26
C LEU A 53 -10.10 2.92 -9.08
N GLU A 54 -11.17 3.14 -9.85
CA GLU A 54 -11.38 4.34 -10.66
C GLU A 54 -12.20 5.42 -9.96
N ASP A 55 -12.54 5.22 -8.67
CA ASP A 55 -13.29 6.20 -7.91
C ASP A 55 -12.50 7.50 -7.78
N ARG A 56 -13.19 8.64 -7.91
CA ARG A 56 -12.58 9.98 -7.78
C ARG A 56 -12.07 10.24 -6.37
N ASN A 57 -12.58 9.52 -5.38
CA ASN A 57 -12.12 9.59 -4.01
C ASN A 57 -10.95 8.64 -3.80
N ASP A 58 -9.75 9.20 -3.64
CA ASP A 58 -8.51 8.45 -3.41
C ASP A 58 -8.59 7.51 -2.20
N LEU A 59 -9.41 7.82 -1.17
CA LEU A 59 -9.61 6.92 -0.04
C LEU A 59 -10.38 5.66 -0.45
N ILE A 60 -11.38 5.79 -1.33
CA ILE A 60 -12.14 4.64 -1.85
C ILE A 60 -11.24 3.79 -2.74
N ALA A 61 -10.55 4.42 -3.69
CA ALA A 61 -9.65 3.74 -4.60
C ALA A 61 -8.48 3.06 -3.86
N GLY A 62 -7.91 3.73 -2.86
CA GLY A 62 -6.85 3.19 -2.01
C GLY A 62 -7.31 2.00 -1.16
N ASN A 63 -8.50 2.07 -0.56
CA ASN A 63 -9.08 0.93 0.17
C ASN A 63 -9.32 -0.26 -0.77
N ALA A 64 -9.85 -0.01 -1.97
CA ALA A 64 -10.06 -1.05 -2.96
C ALA A 64 -8.73 -1.72 -3.35
N ALA A 65 -7.68 -0.93 -3.59
CA ALA A 65 -6.36 -1.45 -3.91
C ALA A 65 -5.79 -2.32 -2.79
N GLY A 66 -5.86 -1.87 -1.53
CA GLY A 66 -5.40 -2.64 -0.38
C GLY A 66 -6.11 -3.99 -0.25
N ILE A 67 -7.44 -4.01 -0.40
CA ILE A 67 -8.22 -5.25 -0.35
C ILE A 67 -7.84 -6.18 -1.51
N LEU A 68 -7.72 -5.66 -2.74
CA LEU A 68 -7.35 -6.45 -3.91
C LEU A 68 -5.95 -7.07 -3.78
N GLY A 69 -5.00 -6.33 -3.20
CA GLY A 69 -3.66 -6.82 -2.89
C GLY A 69 -3.68 -8.00 -1.92
N GLU A 70 -4.45 -7.90 -0.84
CA GLU A 70 -4.62 -8.98 0.15
C GLU A 70 -5.37 -10.19 -0.40
N MET A 71 -6.33 -9.96 -1.31
CA MET A 71 -7.03 -11.05 -1.99
C MET A 71 -6.12 -11.84 -2.94
N GLY A 72 -5.08 -11.21 -3.49
CA GLY A 72 -4.20 -11.84 -4.48
C GLY A 72 -4.88 -12.20 -5.79
N ASP A 73 -6.05 -11.61 -6.10
CA ASP A 73 -6.80 -11.94 -7.30
C ASP A 73 -6.13 -11.36 -8.55
N LYS A 74 -5.60 -12.24 -9.40
CA LYS A 74 -4.86 -11.86 -10.63
C LYS A 74 -5.65 -10.96 -11.57
N ARG A 75 -6.99 -10.95 -11.51
CA ARG A 75 -7.83 -10.06 -12.33
C ARG A 75 -7.62 -8.59 -11.99
N ALA A 76 -7.14 -8.29 -10.78
CA ALA A 76 -6.85 -6.93 -10.33
C ALA A 76 -5.49 -6.39 -10.81
N LEU A 77 -4.60 -7.24 -11.33
CA LEU A 77 -3.23 -6.86 -11.68
C LEU A 77 -3.19 -5.71 -12.69
N ASN A 78 -3.83 -5.89 -13.85
CA ASN A 78 -3.82 -4.89 -14.91
C ASN A 78 -4.50 -3.57 -14.49
N PRO A 79 -5.69 -3.59 -13.83
CA PRO A 79 -6.28 -2.39 -13.25
C PRO A 79 -5.36 -1.64 -12.28
N LEU A 80 -4.71 -2.35 -11.34
CA LEU A 80 -3.78 -1.76 -10.38
C LEU A 80 -2.56 -1.14 -11.05
N MET A 81 -1.95 -1.85 -12.02
CA MET A 81 -0.82 -1.34 -12.80
C MET A 81 -1.20 -0.05 -13.56
N ARG A 82 -2.40 0.00 -14.14
CA ARG A 82 -2.87 1.19 -14.85
C ARG A 82 -3.02 2.39 -13.92
N VAL A 83 -3.64 2.22 -12.74
CA VAL A 83 -3.80 3.32 -11.77
C VAL A 83 -2.45 3.76 -11.24
N LEU A 84 -1.57 2.84 -10.83
CA LEU A 84 -0.23 3.20 -10.36
C LEU A 84 0.54 3.94 -11.46
N GLY A 85 0.45 3.51 -12.72
CA GLY A 85 1.09 4.18 -13.85
C GLY A 85 0.57 5.60 -14.12
N GLN A 86 -0.72 5.86 -13.92
CA GLN A 86 -1.29 7.21 -13.99
C GLN A 86 -0.75 8.09 -12.86
N LYS A 87 -0.71 7.57 -11.63
CA LYS A 87 -0.21 8.29 -10.45
C LYS A 87 1.29 8.59 -10.54
N ILE A 88 2.09 7.67 -11.10
CA ILE A 88 3.51 7.89 -11.41
C ILE A 88 3.66 9.07 -12.38
N LYS A 89 2.88 9.10 -13.46
CA LYS A 89 2.89 10.20 -14.44
C LYS A 89 2.46 11.53 -13.83
N ALA A 90 1.57 11.51 -12.85
CA ALA A 90 1.14 12.68 -12.11
C ALA A 90 2.19 13.17 -11.08
N GLY A 91 3.27 12.41 -10.85
CA GLY A 91 4.31 12.76 -9.88
C GLY A 91 3.90 12.55 -8.43
N GLU A 92 2.90 11.70 -8.17
CA GLU A 92 2.47 11.37 -6.81
C GLU A 92 3.56 10.59 -6.04
N GLN A 93 3.63 10.80 -4.73
CA GLN A 93 4.50 10.03 -3.84
C GLN A 93 3.85 8.68 -3.50
N LEU A 94 4.42 7.60 -4.04
CA LEU A 94 3.74 6.30 -4.06
C LEU A 94 4.36 5.21 -3.19
N SER A 95 5.49 5.48 -2.53
CA SER A 95 6.27 4.50 -1.76
C SER A 95 5.44 3.71 -0.75
N ASN A 96 4.47 4.36 -0.08
CA ASN A 96 3.58 3.71 0.89
C ASN A 96 2.12 3.74 0.45
N SER A 97 1.87 3.94 -0.85
CA SER A 97 0.51 3.98 -1.36
C SER A 97 -0.12 2.57 -1.36
N PRO A 98 -1.44 2.45 -1.14
CA PRO A 98 -2.12 1.16 -1.23
C PRO A 98 -1.96 0.48 -2.59
N PHE A 99 -1.86 1.26 -3.68
CA PHE A 99 -1.66 0.75 -5.04
C PHE A 99 -0.29 0.08 -5.21
N TYR A 100 0.75 0.72 -4.69
CA TYR A 100 2.11 0.18 -4.72
C TYR A 100 2.18 -1.08 -3.86
N ASN A 101 1.71 -1.03 -2.62
CA ASN A 101 1.72 -2.17 -1.69
C ASN A 101 0.91 -3.36 -2.22
N ALA A 102 -0.22 -3.10 -2.90
CA ALA A 102 -1.02 -4.15 -3.52
C ALA A 102 -0.22 -4.88 -4.61
N LEU A 103 0.40 -4.15 -5.54
CA LEU A 103 1.20 -4.77 -6.60
C LEU A 103 2.42 -5.52 -6.07
N GLN A 104 3.06 -5.00 -5.02
CA GLN A 104 4.13 -5.73 -4.33
C GLN A 104 3.62 -7.04 -3.74
N SER A 105 2.44 -7.03 -3.10
CA SER A 105 1.82 -8.21 -2.48
C SER A 105 1.41 -9.26 -3.50
N MET A 106 1.02 -8.84 -4.71
CA MET A 106 0.71 -9.76 -5.80
C MET A 106 1.94 -10.48 -6.36
N ASP A 107 3.15 -9.92 -6.17
CA ASP A 107 4.44 -10.50 -6.56
C ASP A 107 4.50 -10.97 -8.03
N ASP A 108 3.76 -10.30 -8.92
CA ASP A 108 3.71 -10.67 -10.35
C ASP A 108 4.83 -9.97 -11.15
N PRO A 109 5.66 -10.71 -11.92
CA PRO A 109 6.74 -10.13 -12.72
C PRO A 109 6.30 -9.04 -13.70
N LYS A 110 5.04 -9.05 -14.15
CA LYS A 110 4.52 -8.02 -15.07
C LYS A 110 4.51 -6.63 -14.46
N ALA A 111 4.40 -6.53 -13.13
CA ALA A 111 4.41 -5.25 -12.43
C ALA A 111 5.83 -4.69 -12.21
N GLU A 112 6.87 -5.49 -12.42
CA GLU A 112 8.23 -5.16 -11.99
C GLU A 112 8.76 -3.87 -12.61
N SER A 113 8.60 -3.70 -13.91
CA SER A 113 9.04 -2.48 -14.61
C SER A 113 8.37 -1.21 -14.07
N LEU A 114 7.16 -1.34 -13.52
CA LEU A 114 6.43 -0.23 -12.92
C LEU A 114 6.84 0.00 -11.47
N LEU A 115 7.05 -1.07 -10.71
CA LEU A 115 7.50 -1.00 -9.32
C LEU A 115 8.88 -0.37 -9.18
N LEU A 116 9.77 -0.56 -10.17
CA LEU A 116 11.07 0.11 -10.23
C LEU A 116 10.97 1.63 -10.36
N LYS A 117 9.87 2.18 -10.90
CA LYS A 117 9.69 3.64 -11.04
C LYS A 117 9.31 4.33 -9.73
N VAL A 118 8.98 3.58 -8.69
CA VAL A 118 8.55 4.10 -7.39
C VAL A 118 9.67 3.92 -6.38
N ARG A 119 9.93 4.96 -5.57
CA ARG A 119 10.94 4.89 -4.50
C ARG A 119 10.56 3.75 -3.54
N PRO A 120 11.46 2.79 -3.27
CA PRO A 120 11.14 1.58 -2.54
C PRO A 120 10.77 1.90 -1.09
N ASN A 121 9.92 1.05 -0.51
CA ASN A 121 9.59 1.03 0.90
C ASN A 121 10.19 -0.22 1.57
N PRO A 122 10.05 -0.40 2.90
CA PRO A 122 10.57 -1.57 3.59
C PRO A 122 10.13 -2.90 2.96
N ASP A 123 8.85 -3.02 2.58
CA ASP A 123 8.32 -4.24 1.93
C ASP A 123 9.03 -4.53 0.61
N ARG A 124 9.33 -3.49 -0.18
CA ARG A 124 10.06 -3.64 -1.44
C ARG A 124 11.48 -4.12 -1.20
N ALA A 125 12.14 -3.55 -0.19
CA ALA A 125 13.49 -3.93 0.18
C ALA A 125 13.56 -5.42 0.56
N MET A 126 12.62 -5.86 1.40
CA MET A 126 12.50 -7.28 1.80
C MET A 126 12.25 -8.19 0.59
N ARG A 127 11.35 -7.82 -0.31
CA ARG A 127 11.05 -8.64 -1.51
C ARG A 127 12.23 -8.73 -2.48
N VAL A 128 12.95 -7.63 -2.71
CA VAL A 128 14.16 -7.65 -3.56
C VAL A 128 15.22 -8.55 -2.93
N PHE A 129 15.39 -8.49 -1.61
CA PHE A 129 16.29 -9.36 -0.87
C PHE A 129 15.90 -10.85 -0.96
N GLU A 130 14.64 -11.19 -0.67
CA GLU A 130 14.15 -12.58 -0.69
C GLU A 130 14.17 -13.20 -2.10
N ARG A 131 13.97 -12.38 -3.14
CA ARG A 131 14.13 -12.84 -4.54
C ARG A 131 15.57 -13.17 -4.89
N GLN A 132 16.54 -12.43 -4.35
CA GLN A 132 17.97 -12.68 -4.57
C GLN A 132 18.45 -13.93 -3.80
N TYR A 133 18.01 -14.08 -2.55
CA TYR A 133 18.46 -15.15 -1.66
C TYR A 133 17.34 -16.15 -1.39
N ALA A 134 17.12 -17.04 -2.36
CA ALA A 134 16.07 -18.06 -2.25
C ALA A 134 16.25 -18.93 -0.99
N GLY A 135 15.17 -19.07 -0.22
CA GLY A 135 15.15 -19.84 1.04
C GLY A 135 15.50 -19.02 2.28
N VAL A 136 15.95 -17.77 2.12
CA VAL A 136 16.19 -16.85 3.23
C VAL A 136 14.93 -16.04 3.50
N ARG A 137 14.59 -15.84 4.77
CA ARG A 137 13.42 -15.06 5.17
C ARG A 137 13.82 -13.70 5.72
N ALA A 138 13.33 -12.62 5.14
CA ALA A 138 13.43 -11.31 5.75
C ALA A 138 12.43 -11.21 6.92
N ILE A 139 12.90 -10.69 8.05
CA ILE A 139 12.09 -10.56 9.29
C ILE A 139 11.72 -9.09 9.52
N SER A 140 12.63 -8.18 9.21
CA SER A 140 12.43 -6.75 9.39
C SER A 140 13.16 -5.96 8.31
N ALA A 141 12.66 -4.76 8.03
CA ALA A 141 13.36 -3.76 7.25
C ALA A 141 13.09 -2.39 7.89
N GLU A 142 14.16 -1.71 8.31
CA GLU A 142 14.10 -0.38 8.89
C GLU A 142 14.60 0.64 7.88
N ASN A 143 13.82 1.69 7.65
CA ASN A 143 14.27 2.83 6.87
C ASN A 143 15.26 3.65 7.73
N ARG A 144 16.47 3.89 7.21
CA ARG A 144 17.56 4.64 7.86
C ARG A 144 17.68 6.08 7.36
N ASP A 145 16.82 6.51 6.45
CA ASP A 145 16.86 7.83 5.86
C ASP A 145 16.44 8.88 6.88
N THR A 146 17.25 9.93 6.99
CA THR A 146 16.94 11.12 7.79
C THR A 146 16.42 12.28 6.92
N SER A 147 16.49 12.12 5.60
CA SER A 147 16.17 13.15 4.60
C SER A 147 14.76 12.95 4.06
N ASN A 148 14.01 14.05 3.98
CA ASN A 148 12.70 14.09 3.32
C ASN A 148 12.80 14.29 1.79
N ASP A 149 14.01 14.32 1.23
CA ASP A 149 14.19 14.36 -0.23
C ASP A 149 13.88 12.99 -0.82
N TYR A 150 12.87 12.94 -1.70
CA TYR A 150 12.41 11.73 -2.39
C TYR A 150 13.23 11.36 -3.62
N ASN A 151 14.24 12.15 -3.97
CA ASN A 151 15.21 11.85 -5.02
C ASN A 151 16.54 11.31 -4.47
N GLU A 152 16.79 11.43 -3.17
CA GLU A 152 18.00 10.90 -2.56
C GLU A 152 17.95 9.38 -2.40
N PRO A 153 19.12 8.71 -2.40
CA PRO A 153 19.21 7.29 -2.10
C PRO A 153 18.42 6.92 -0.84
N THR A 154 17.82 5.73 -0.83
CA THR A 154 17.10 5.22 0.35
C THR A 154 17.79 3.98 0.89
N THR A 155 18.02 3.96 2.20
CA THR A 155 18.79 2.93 2.87
C THR A 155 17.90 2.13 3.81
N PHE A 156 17.90 0.82 3.62
CA PHE A 156 17.20 -0.11 4.50
C PHE A 156 18.19 -0.99 5.25
N ARG A 157 18.00 -1.12 6.56
CA ARG A 157 18.63 -2.16 7.37
C ARG A 157 17.66 -3.34 7.48
N LEU A 158 18.01 -4.46 6.86
CA LEU A 158 17.22 -5.68 6.88
C LEU A 158 17.74 -6.64 7.93
N GLY A 159 16.84 -7.14 8.77
CA GLY A 159 17.09 -8.34 9.57
C GLY A 159 16.54 -9.56 8.83
N TYR A 160 17.31 -10.62 8.73
CA TYR A 160 16.90 -11.85 8.05
C TYR A 160 17.24 -13.08 8.87
N ARG A 161 16.64 -14.22 8.50
CA ARG A 161 16.96 -15.53 9.06
C ARG A 161 17.26 -16.52 7.95
N ASP A 162 18.42 -17.15 8.07
CA ASP A 162 18.90 -18.21 7.19
C ASP A 162 19.23 -19.44 8.04
N ASN A 163 18.56 -20.57 7.78
CA ASN A 163 18.80 -21.84 8.49
C ASN A 163 18.89 -21.72 10.02
N GLY A 164 18.06 -20.86 10.62
CA GLY A 164 18.01 -20.61 12.07
C GLY A 164 18.97 -19.53 12.58
N HIS A 165 19.91 -19.07 11.76
CA HIS A 165 20.82 -17.97 12.10
C HIS A 165 20.18 -16.64 11.72
N ALA A 166 20.24 -15.67 12.64
CA ALA A 166 19.84 -14.31 12.35
C ALA A 166 21.03 -13.54 11.77
N GLY A 167 20.79 -12.77 10.72
CA GLY A 167 21.77 -11.88 10.12
C GLY A 167 21.17 -10.51 9.85
N GLU A 168 22.04 -9.55 9.57
CA GLU A 168 21.66 -8.20 9.14
C GLU A 168 22.31 -7.88 7.79
N MET A 169 21.62 -7.12 6.95
CA MET A 169 22.15 -6.61 5.69
C MET A 169 21.66 -5.19 5.45
N ILE A 170 22.54 -4.34 4.91
CA ILE A 170 22.18 -3.00 4.46
C ILE A 170 21.95 -3.04 2.95
N ILE A 171 20.82 -2.49 2.51
CA ILE A 171 20.52 -2.30 1.09
C ILE A 171 20.31 -0.81 0.85
N ILE A 172 21.07 -0.25 -0.08
CA ILE A 172 20.92 1.12 -0.53
C ILE A 172 20.31 1.08 -1.92
N PHE A 173 19.18 1.76 -2.11
CA PHE A 173 18.58 1.95 -3.42
C PHE A 173 18.89 3.33 -3.94
N VAL A 174 19.35 3.38 -5.19
CA VAL A 174 19.62 4.62 -5.92
C VAL A 174 18.73 4.66 -7.16
N LYS A 175 18.30 5.86 -7.53
CA LYS A 175 17.57 6.11 -8.77
C LYS A 175 18.56 6.26 -9.92
N ASP A 176 18.50 5.37 -10.90
CA ASP A 176 19.35 5.42 -12.08
C ASP A 176 18.92 6.48 -13.11
N GLU A 177 19.67 6.61 -14.20
CA GLU A 177 19.40 7.56 -15.28
C GLU A 177 18.06 7.31 -15.98
N GLN A 178 17.55 6.06 -15.95
CA GLN A 178 16.24 5.70 -16.49
C GLN A 178 15.12 5.99 -15.49
N GLY A 179 15.46 6.45 -14.29
CA GLY A 179 14.53 6.72 -13.20
C GLY A 179 14.07 5.47 -12.45
N ASP A 180 14.76 4.33 -12.62
CA ASP A 180 14.50 3.11 -11.87
C ASP A 180 15.26 3.12 -10.54
N TRP A 181 14.59 2.70 -9.47
CA TRP A 181 15.20 2.45 -8.18
C TRP A 181 15.76 1.04 -8.10
N LYS A 182 17.08 0.93 -7.97
CA LYS A 182 17.80 -0.36 -7.91
C LYS A 182 18.83 -0.37 -6.78
N PRO A 183 19.13 -1.55 -6.20
CA PRO A 183 20.22 -1.68 -5.25
C PRO A 183 21.56 -1.22 -5.86
N ALA A 184 22.27 -0.34 -5.14
CA ALA A 184 23.59 0.15 -5.52
C ALA A 184 24.52 0.18 -4.29
N PRO A 185 25.58 -0.64 -4.22
CA PRO A 185 25.97 -1.63 -5.23
C PRO A 185 24.92 -2.76 -5.40
N PRO A 186 24.96 -3.51 -6.52
CA PRO A 186 24.15 -4.72 -6.66
C PRO A 186 24.35 -5.66 -5.47
N LEU A 187 23.29 -6.39 -5.11
CA LEU A 187 23.38 -7.36 -4.03
C LEU A 187 24.40 -8.46 -4.38
N PRO A 188 25.24 -8.89 -3.43
CA PRO A 188 26.20 -9.95 -3.69
C PRO A 188 25.52 -11.29 -3.99
N ASP A 189 26.23 -12.20 -4.65
CA ASP A 189 25.72 -13.54 -5.00
C ASP A 189 25.50 -14.43 -3.76
N GLN A 190 26.20 -14.13 -2.66
CA GLN A 190 26.12 -14.86 -1.40
C GLN A 190 25.90 -13.89 -0.24
N LEU A 191 25.17 -14.35 0.78
CA LEU A 191 25.02 -13.59 2.00
C LEU A 191 26.38 -13.36 2.69
N PRO A 192 26.58 -12.17 3.29
CA PRO A 192 27.73 -11.94 4.15
C PRO A 192 27.68 -12.92 5.33
N LYS A 193 28.83 -13.54 5.63
CA LYS A 193 29.02 -14.47 6.76
C LYS A 193 29.13 -13.74 8.09
#